data_AF-A0A958QB96-F1
#
_entry.id   AF-A0A958QB96-F1
#
_cell.length_a   1.000
_cell.length_b   1.000
_cell.length_c   1.000
_cell.angle_alpha   90.00
_cell.angle_beta   90.00
_cell.angle_gamma   90.00
#
_symmetry.space_group_name_H-M   'P 1'
#
loop_
_entity.id
_entity.type
_entity.pdbx_description
1 polymer ?
#
loop_
_entity_poly.entity_id
_entity_poly.type
_entity_poly.pdbx_seq_one_letter_code
_entity_poly.pdbx_strand_id
1 'polypeptide(L)'
;YFNHPYICLSRRSFWRRGNISLSEWCRNYVYIPLSGSKLGTSRKSINITVVFAVSGLWHGASWNFVLWGVYWGLLLLIYQVTTQLISAWDLRTHVPNLLRWVLMFLFINIGWLFFREQSITRLLKFISLSPLDSTLFEWQMAIFLISKTLLLSLPIVIHTIWHLNEKTTGQWNTDTLSAFRTVSATLLIFGILILQSTHPSDFIYFQF
;
A
#
# COMPACT_ATOMS: atom_id res chain seq x y z
N TYR A 1 -5.97 11.51 5.51
CA TYR A 1 -5.03 12.17 4.58
C TYR A 1 -4.02 11.13 4.12
N PHE A 2 -3.83 10.95 2.80
CA PHE A 2 -2.84 10.04 2.22
C PHE A 2 -1.72 10.86 1.57
N ASN A 3 -0.46 10.48 1.75
CA ASN A 3 0.70 11.20 1.21
C ASN A 3 1.61 10.24 0.42
N HIS A 4 1.19 9.85 -0.78
CA HIS A 4 1.95 8.94 -1.67
C HIS A 4 2.59 7.74 -0.95
N PRO A 5 1.79 6.87 -0.30
CA PRO A 5 2.31 5.79 0.54
C PRO A 5 3.14 4.79 -0.26
N TYR A 6 2.82 4.57 -1.54
CA TYR A 6 3.52 3.57 -2.36
C TYR A 6 4.93 3.99 -2.79
N ILE A 7 5.34 5.25 -2.64
CA ILE A 7 6.72 5.71 -2.95
C ILE A 7 7.65 5.54 -1.72
N CYS A 8 7.34 4.58 -0.84
CA CYS A 8 8.04 4.39 0.41
C CYS A 8 9.18 3.39 0.30
N LEU A 9 10.35 3.79 0.82
CA LEU A 9 11.53 2.91 0.95
C LEU A 9 11.55 2.12 2.26
N SER A 10 10.52 2.26 3.10
CA SER A 10 10.42 1.59 4.38
C SER A 10 8.97 1.40 4.81
N ARG A 11 8.72 0.35 5.60
CA ARG A 11 7.43 0.11 6.25
C ARG A 11 6.96 1.30 7.11
N ARG A 12 7.87 1.92 7.88
CA ARG A 12 7.53 3.07 8.73
C ARG A 12 7.03 4.25 7.91
N SER A 13 7.68 4.55 6.78
CA SER A 13 7.24 5.63 5.90
C SER A 13 5.89 5.31 5.25
N PHE A 14 5.64 4.05 4.88
CA PHE A 14 4.37 3.62 4.29
C PHE A 14 3.20 3.89 5.24
N TRP A 15 3.26 3.38 6.47
CA TRP A 15 2.16 3.54 7.43
C TRP A 15 1.94 4.98 7.88
N ARG A 16 3.02 5.76 8.04
CA ARG A 16 2.92 7.20 8.33
C ARG A 16 2.32 8.02 7.19
N ARG A 17 2.28 7.49 5.97
CA ARG A 17 1.78 8.18 4.78
C ARG A 17 0.46 7.61 4.24
N GLY A 18 0.09 6.40 4.63
CA GLY A 18 -1.16 5.76 4.23
C GLY A 18 -2.33 6.35 5.00
N ASN A 19 -2.72 5.71 6.10
CA ASN A 19 -3.82 6.19 6.93
C ASN A 19 -3.30 6.94 8.15
N ILE A 20 -3.08 8.26 7.99
CA ILE A 20 -2.47 9.10 9.03
C ILE A 20 -3.32 9.10 10.30
N SER A 21 -4.64 9.29 10.17
CA SER A 21 -5.56 9.36 11.31
C SER A 21 -5.61 8.04 12.09
N LEU A 22 -5.72 6.90 11.40
CA LEU A 22 -5.70 5.58 12.05
C LEU A 22 -4.34 5.30 12.69
N SER A 23 -3.25 5.68 12.03
CA SER A 23 -1.89 5.49 12.55
C SER A 23 -1.64 6.32 13.81
N GLU A 24 -2.16 7.55 13.87
CA GLU A 24 -2.10 8.39 15.06
C GLU A 24 -2.93 7.84 16.20
N TRP A 25 -4.16 7.38 15.93
CA TRP A 25 -4.99 6.74 16.95
C TRP A 25 -4.30 5.49 17.51
N CYS A 26 -3.84 4.59 16.65
CA CYS A 26 -3.10 3.39 17.04
C CYS A 26 -1.84 3.72 17.85
N ARG A 27 -1.11 4.78 17.47
CA ARG A 27 0.07 5.21 18.21
C ARG A 27 -0.30 5.70 19.61
N ASN A 28 -1.30 6.58 19.71
CA ASN A 28 -1.62 7.27 20.96
C ASN A 28 -2.38 6.37 21.95
N TYR A 29 -3.27 5.51 21.45
CA TYR A 29 -4.16 4.70 22.29
C TYR A 29 -3.73 3.25 22.47
N VAL A 30 -2.82 2.73 21.64
CA VAL A 30 -2.35 1.34 21.74
C VAL A 30 -0.84 1.29 21.98
N TYR A 31 -0.05 1.91 21.10
CA TYR A 31 1.40 1.79 21.15
C TYR A 31 2.04 2.44 22.38
N ILE A 32 1.68 3.69 22.70
CA ILE A 32 2.25 4.42 23.85
C ILE A 32 1.88 3.75 25.19
N PRO A 33 0.61 3.35 25.44
CA PRO A 33 0.23 2.61 26.63
C PRO A 33 1.01 1.29 26.82
N LEU A 34 1.35 0.60 25.72
CA LEU A 34 2.18 -0.62 25.76
C LEU A 34 3.68 -0.36 26.03
N SER A 35 4.04 0.79 26.61
CA SER A 35 5.41 1.27 26.87
C SER A 35 6.19 1.75 25.63
N GLY A 36 5.54 1.81 24.46
CA GLY A 36 6.14 2.30 23.23
C GLY A 36 7.48 1.63 22.90
N SER A 37 8.55 2.44 22.79
CA SER A 37 9.91 1.98 22.48
C SER A 37 10.84 1.89 23.71
N LYS A 38 10.31 2.04 24.93
CA LYS A 38 11.13 2.22 26.14
C LYS A 38 11.78 0.94 26.69
N LEU A 39 11.27 -0.24 26.30
CA LEU A 39 11.66 -1.54 26.87
C LEU A 39 12.51 -2.39 25.91
N GLY A 40 13.31 -1.75 25.05
CA GLY A 40 14.22 -2.43 24.11
C GLY A 40 13.57 -2.94 22.82
N THR A 41 14.40 -3.54 21.96
CA THR A 41 14.05 -3.90 20.57
C THR A 41 13.00 -4.99 20.47
N SER A 42 13.10 -6.05 21.29
CA SER A 42 12.13 -7.17 21.27
C SER A 42 10.74 -6.73 21.71
N ARG A 43 10.64 -5.94 22.79
CA ARG A 43 9.34 -5.43 23.27
C ARG A 43 8.71 -4.47 22.28
N LYS A 44 9.52 -3.63 21.62
CA LYS A 44 9.07 -2.76 20.53
C LYS A 44 8.45 -3.56 19.37
N SER A 45 9.01 -4.72 19.01
CA SER A 45 8.45 -5.55 17.94
C SER A 45 7.14 -6.20 18.31
N ILE A 46 7.02 -6.69 19.54
CA ILE A 46 5.75 -7.20 20.07
C ILE A 46 4.70 -6.08 20.05
N ASN A 47 5.03 -4.90 20.60
CA ASN A 47 4.12 -3.75 20.64
C ASN A 47 3.64 -3.34 19.25
N ILE A 48 4.54 -3.31 18.25
CA ILE A 48 4.16 -3.01 16.88
C ILE A 48 3.27 -4.09 16.28
N THR A 49 3.55 -5.37 16.56
CA THR A 49 2.72 -6.50 16.10
C THR A 49 1.32 -6.43 16.69
N VAL A 50 1.20 -6.12 17.98
CA VAL A 50 -0.09 -5.90 18.66
C VAL A 50 -0.85 -4.74 18.03
N VAL A 51 -0.17 -3.61 17.75
CA VAL A 51 -0.79 -2.48 17.06
C VAL A 51 -1.36 -2.88 15.69
N PHE A 52 -0.62 -3.68 14.91
CA PHE A 52 -1.12 -4.17 13.63
C PHE A 52 -2.27 -5.17 13.78
N ALA A 53 -2.24 -6.06 14.77
CA ALA A 53 -3.34 -6.97 15.05
C ALA A 53 -4.61 -6.22 15.48
N VAL A 54 -4.50 -5.24 16.38
CA VAL A 54 -5.63 -4.39 16.81
C VAL A 54 -6.18 -3.58 15.63
N SER A 55 -5.29 -3.03 14.78
CA SER A 55 -5.68 -2.33 13.55
C SER A 55 -6.42 -3.26 12.58
N GLY A 56 -5.97 -4.51 12.43
CA GLY A 56 -6.68 -5.52 11.65
C GLY A 56 -8.07 -5.81 12.20
N LEU A 57 -8.17 -6.06 13.50
CA LEU A 57 -9.45 -6.35 14.17
C LEU A 57 -10.43 -5.17 14.11
N TRP A 58 -9.94 -3.94 14.05
CA TRP A 58 -10.77 -2.75 13.81
C TRP A 58 -11.50 -2.80 12.46
N HIS A 59 -10.95 -3.50 11.47
CA HIS A 59 -11.55 -3.65 10.15
C HIS A 59 -12.52 -4.84 10.03
N GLY A 60 -12.47 -5.79 10.97
CA GLY A 60 -13.44 -6.89 11.05
C GLY A 60 -12.98 -8.03 11.95
N ALA A 61 -13.94 -8.82 12.44
CA ALA A 61 -13.70 -9.95 13.33
C ALA A 61 -13.50 -11.27 12.54
N SER A 62 -12.47 -11.32 11.70
CA SER A 62 -12.14 -12.52 10.91
C SER A 62 -10.64 -12.85 10.95
N TRP A 63 -10.30 -14.13 10.72
CA TRP A 63 -8.94 -14.67 10.84
C TRP A 63 -7.94 -14.00 9.89
N ASN A 64 -8.40 -13.54 8.72
CA ASN A 64 -7.57 -12.87 7.70
C ASN A 64 -6.97 -11.57 8.24
N PHE A 65 -7.71 -10.82 9.06
CA PHE A 65 -7.22 -9.60 9.70
C PHE A 65 -6.16 -9.85 10.77
N VAL A 66 -6.28 -10.97 11.50
CA VAL A 66 -5.26 -11.39 12.48
C VAL A 66 -3.99 -11.80 11.76
N LEU A 67 -4.09 -12.61 10.70
CA LEU A 67 -2.93 -12.99 9.89
C LEU A 67 -2.24 -11.79 9.25
N TRP A 68 -3.00 -10.80 8.80
CA TRP A 68 -2.46 -9.54 8.33
C TRP A 68 -1.62 -8.83 9.40
N GLY A 69 -2.10 -8.81 10.65
CA GLY A 69 -1.36 -8.25 11.77
C GLY A 69 -0.04 -8.99 12.05
N VAL A 70 -0.11 -10.32 12.06
CA VAL A 70 1.04 -11.21 12.23
C VAL A 70 2.05 -11.03 11.10
N TYR A 71 1.59 -10.94 9.85
CA TYR A 71 2.43 -10.71 8.67
C TYR A 71 3.32 -9.47 8.83
N TRP A 72 2.74 -8.33 9.23
CA TRP A 72 3.51 -7.09 9.45
C TRP A 72 4.44 -7.14 10.66
N GLY A 73 4.09 -7.94 11.67
CA GLY A 73 4.94 -8.25 12.82
C GLY A 73 6.16 -9.10 12.43
N LEU A 74 5.94 -10.17 11.66
CA LEU A 74 6.99 -11.05 11.16
C LEU A 74 7.97 -10.31 10.25
N LEU A 75 7.48 -9.48 9.31
CA LEU A 75 8.35 -8.65 8.48
C LEU A 75 9.25 -7.72 9.31
N LEU A 76 8.75 -7.20 10.42
CA LEU A 76 9.55 -6.37 11.33
C LEU A 76 10.61 -7.19 12.06
N LEU A 77 10.26 -8.38 12.54
CA LEU A 77 11.20 -9.28 13.20
C LEU A 77 12.31 -9.71 12.25
N ILE A 78 11.96 -10.12 11.03
CA ILE A 78 12.92 -10.47 9.97
C ILE A 78 13.85 -9.28 9.73
N TYR A 79 13.31 -8.08 9.50
CA TYR A 79 14.12 -6.89 9.27
C TYR A 79 15.11 -6.64 10.43
N GLN A 80 14.67 -6.76 11.68
CA GLN A 80 15.54 -6.55 12.84
C GLN A 80 16.64 -7.61 12.94
N VAL A 81 16.27 -8.89 12.82
CA VAL A 81 17.20 -10.01 12.90
C VAL A 81 18.24 -9.90 11.79
N THR A 82 17.83 -9.61 10.55
CA THR A 82 18.77 -9.40 9.43
C THR A 82 19.74 -8.26 9.71
N THR A 83 19.25 -7.11 10.22
CA THR A 83 20.13 -5.97 10.56
C THR A 83 21.04 -6.22 11.76
N GLN A 84 20.64 -7.09 12.70
CA GLN A 84 21.44 -7.41 13.90
C GLN A 84 22.47 -8.50 13.64
N LEU A 85 22.10 -9.56 12.93
CA LEU A 85 23.00 -10.68 12.62
C LEU A 85 24.02 -10.30 11.56
N ILE A 86 23.63 -9.47 10.60
CA ILE A 86 24.51 -9.01 9.53
C ILE A 86 24.74 -7.52 9.77
N SER A 87 25.52 -7.20 10.81
CA SER A 87 25.93 -5.83 11.15
C SER A 87 26.52 -5.05 9.98
N ALA A 88 27.06 -5.75 8.96
CA ALA A 88 27.59 -5.17 7.73
C ALA A 88 26.52 -4.88 6.64
N TRP A 89 25.30 -5.41 6.77
CA TRP A 89 24.22 -5.28 5.79
C TRP A 89 23.13 -4.33 6.31
N ASP A 90 23.48 -3.04 6.44
CA ASP A 90 22.43 -2.04 6.50
C ASP A 90 21.78 -1.94 5.11
N LEU A 91 20.55 -2.45 4.99
CA LEU A 91 19.74 -2.36 3.78
C LEU A 91 19.65 -0.91 3.27
N ARG A 92 19.80 0.09 4.15
CA ARG A 92 19.75 1.49 3.78
C ARG A 92 20.97 1.95 2.98
N THR A 93 22.14 1.35 3.23
CA THR A 93 23.41 1.75 2.61
C THR A 93 23.82 0.83 1.46
N HIS A 94 23.47 -0.46 1.53
CA HIS A 94 23.93 -1.47 0.56
C HIS A 94 22.89 -1.82 -0.51
N VAL A 95 21.62 -1.48 -0.32
CA VAL A 95 20.56 -1.81 -1.29
C VAL A 95 20.12 -0.55 -2.02
N PRO A 96 20.16 -0.52 -3.38
CA PRO A 96 19.69 0.60 -4.16
C PRO A 96 18.24 0.97 -3.83
N ASN A 97 17.93 2.27 -3.87
CA ASN A 97 16.58 2.76 -3.55
C ASN A 97 15.49 2.13 -4.42
N LEU A 98 15.78 1.85 -5.70
CA LEU A 98 14.82 1.19 -6.60
C LEU A 98 14.46 -0.22 -6.10
N LEU A 99 15.45 -1.03 -5.72
CA LEU A 99 15.20 -2.39 -5.24
C LEU A 99 14.45 -2.37 -3.90
N ARG A 100 14.79 -1.46 -2.99
CA ARG A 100 14.05 -1.28 -1.73
C ARG A 100 12.60 -0.89 -1.96
N TRP A 101 12.36 -0.02 -2.95
CA TRP A 101 11.02 0.38 -3.34
C TRP A 101 10.22 -0.79 -3.91
N VAL A 102 10.80 -1.57 -4.84
CA VAL A 102 10.17 -2.78 -5.40
C VAL A 102 9.84 -3.78 -4.30
N LEU A 103 10.79 -4.10 -3.41
CA LEU A 103 10.55 -5.02 -2.30
C LEU A 103 9.44 -4.52 -1.37
N MET A 104 9.46 -3.24 -1.01
CA MET A 104 8.39 -2.64 -0.21
C MET A 104 7.05 -2.73 -0.91
N PHE A 105 7.00 -2.43 -2.21
CA PHE A 105 5.78 -2.52 -3.01
C PHE A 105 5.23 -3.97 -3.01
N LEU A 106 6.09 -4.97 -3.21
CA LEU A 106 5.69 -6.38 -3.16
C LEU A 106 5.15 -6.77 -1.79
N PHE A 107 5.83 -6.40 -0.70
CA PHE A 107 5.35 -6.68 0.66
C PHE A 107 4.01 -6.00 0.96
N ILE A 108 3.82 -4.78 0.48
CA ILE A 108 2.54 -4.08 0.62
C ILE A 108 1.42 -4.83 -0.11
N ASN A 109 1.66 -5.27 -1.35
CA ASN A 109 0.66 -6.00 -2.14
C ASN A 109 0.30 -7.36 -1.52
N ILE A 110 1.30 -8.12 -1.06
CA ILE A 110 1.08 -9.37 -0.32
C ILE A 110 0.31 -9.10 0.97
N GLY A 111 0.67 -8.04 1.70
CA GLY A 111 -0.09 -7.59 2.87
C GLY A 111 -1.57 -7.34 2.51
N TRP A 112 -1.86 -6.62 1.43
CA TRP A 112 -3.24 -6.39 1.00
C TRP A 112 -3.97 -7.67 0.57
N LEU A 113 -3.26 -8.67 0.04
CA LEU A 113 -3.85 -9.97 -0.27
C LEU A 113 -4.37 -10.67 1.00
N PHE A 114 -3.58 -10.71 2.08
CA PHE A 114 -4.03 -11.23 3.37
C PHE A 114 -5.22 -10.44 3.94
N PHE A 115 -5.26 -9.14 3.71
CA PHE A 115 -6.36 -8.29 4.18
C PHE A 115 -7.67 -8.57 3.42
N ARG A 116 -7.59 -8.83 2.12
CA ARG A 116 -8.75 -8.99 1.23
C ARG A 116 -9.34 -10.41 1.23
N GLU A 117 -8.50 -11.45 1.21
CA GLU A 117 -8.99 -12.82 1.01
C GLU A 117 -9.48 -13.46 2.31
N GLN A 118 -10.75 -13.86 2.31
CA GLN A 118 -11.40 -14.56 3.43
C GLN A 118 -11.31 -16.09 3.33
N SER A 119 -10.77 -16.63 2.23
CA SER A 119 -10.58 -18.08 2.03
C SER A 119 -9.10 -18.44 2.01
N ILE A 120 -8.68 -19.33 2.92
CA ILE A 120 -7.31 -19.87 2.95
C ILE A 120 -6.96 -20.54 1.63
N THR A 121 -7.88 -21.29 1.05
CA THR A 121 -7.66 -21.99 -0.23
C THR A 121 -7.39 -21.00 -1.36
N ARG A 122 -8.15 -19.90 -1.46
CA ARG A 122 -7.90 -18.86 -2.46
C ARG A 122 -6.59 -18.14 -2.22
N LEU A 123 -6.29 -17.80 -0.96
CA LEU A 123 -5.03 -17.18 -0.56
C LEU A 123 -3.82 -18.03 -0.96
N LEU A 124 -3.82 -19.33 -0.64
CA LEU A 124 -2.75 -20.25 -1.01
C LEU A 124 -2.62 -20.37 -2.53
N LYS A 125 -3.74 -20.47 -3.25
CA LYS A 125 -3.76 -20.48 -4.71
C LYS A 125 -3.04 -19.24 -5.25
N PHE A 126 -3.41 -18.04 -4.79
CA PHE A 126 -2.77 -16.79 -5.24
C PHE A 126 -1.28 -16.71 -4.94
N ILE A 127 -0.82 -17.24 -3.81
CA ILE A 127 0.61 -17.29 -3.47
C ILE A 127 1.36 -18.29 -4.35
N SER A 128 0.72 -19.41 -4.71
CA SER A 128 1.32 -20.45 -5.56
C SER A 128 1.27 -20.16 -7.06
N LEU A 129 0.49 -19.18 -7.50
CA LEU A 129 0.33 -18.88 -8.92
C LEU A 129 1.63 -18.32 -9.49
N SER A 130 2.19 -19.02 -10.46
CA SER A 130 3.27 -18.52 -11.30
C SER A 130 2.67 -17.84 -12.54
N PRO A 131 3.12 -16.62 -12.89
CA PRO A 131 2.76 -16.00 -14.16
C PRO A 131 3.12 -16.88 -15.38
N LEU A 132 4.10 -17.78 -15.21
CA LEU A 132 4.57 -18.67 -16.26
C LEU A 132 3.58 -19.80 -16.58
N ASP A 133 2.72 -20.17 -15.62
CA ASP A 133 1.70 -21.22 -15.78
C ASP A 133 0.33 -20.65 -16.17
N SER A 134 0.28 -19.35 -16.47
CA SER A 134 -0.97 -18.63 -16.75
C SER A 134 -1.45 -18.89 -18.18
N THR A 135 -2.76 -19.05 -18.33
CA THR A 135 -3.45 -19.25 -19.61
C THR A 135 -3.43 -17.98 -20.48
N LEU A 136 -3.64 -18.15 -21.79
CA LEU A 136 -3.73 -17.01 -22.71
C LEU A 136 -4.83 -16.01 -22.32
N PHE A 137 -5.97 -16.50 -21.82
CA PHE A 137 -7.06 -15.66 -21.34
C PHE A 137 -6.65 -14.80 -20.13
N GLU A 138 -5.91 -15.37 -19.18
CA GLU A 138 -5.41 -14.64 -18.00
C GLU A 138 -4.42 -13.53 -18.42
N TRP A 139 -3.55 -13.81 -19.40
CA TRP A 139 -2.66 -12.80 -19.96
C TRP A 139 -3.40 -11.67 -20.67
N GLN A 140 -4.41 -11.98 -21.48
CA GLN A 140 -5.25 -10.96 -22.12
C GLN A 140 -5.97 -10.09 -21.08
N MET A 141 -6.52 -10.72 -20.04
CA MET A 141 -7.16 -10.01 -18.94
C MET A 141 -6.16 -9.13 -18.18
N ALA A 142 -4.97 -9.62 -17.88
CA ALA A 142 -3.93 -8.85 -17.22
C ALA A 142 -3.51 -7.63 -18.04
N ILE A 143 -3.28 -7.79 -19.35
CA ILE A 143 -2.94 -6.69 -20.26
C ILE A 143 -4.09 -5.67 -20.32
N PHE A 144 -5.34 -6.13 -20.38
CA PHE A 144 -6.51 -5.26 -20.36
C PHE A 144 -6.60 -4.44 -19.06
N LEU A 145 -6.39 -5.07 -17.90
CA LEU A 145 -6.41 -4.38 -16.61
C LEU A 145 -5.25 -3.39 -16.45
N ILE A 146 -4.05 -3.76 -16.91
CA ILE A 146 -2.87 -2.88 -16.90
C ILE A 146 -3.10 -1.68 -17.81
N SER A 147 -3.57 -1.89 -19.04
CA SER A 147 -3.82 -0.81 -19.99
C SER A 147 -4.90 0.14 -19.49
N LYS A 148 -5.99 -0.39 -18.91
CA LYS A 148 -7.04 0.39 -18.23
C LYS A 148 -6.46 1.22 -17.09
N THR A 149 -5.60 0.63 -16.26
CA THR A 149 -4.96 1.32 -15.13
C THR A 149 -4.04 2.44 -15.61
N LEU A 150 -3.21 2.17 -16.64
CA LEU A 150 -2.33 3.16 -17.24
C LEU A 150 -3.11 4.33 -17.82
N LEU A 151 -4.15 4.05 -18.61
CA LEU A 151 -5.04 5.04 -19.21
C LEU A 151 -5.67 5.95 -18.14
N LEU A 152 -6.21 5.36 -17.07
CA LEU A 152 -6.82 6.12 -15.97
C LEU A 152 -5.79 6.91 -15.14
N SER A 153 -4.53 6.49 -15.12
CA SER A 153 -3.46 7.18 -14.41
C SER A 153 -2.83 8.34 -15.20
N LEU A 154 -2.97 8.37 -16.53
CA LEU A 154 -2.37 9.39 -17.40
C LEU A 154 -2.67 10.83 -16.96
N PRO A 155 -3.92 11.22 -16.63
CA PRO A 155 -4.22 12.59 -16.22
C PRO A 155 -3.44 13.00 -14.96
N ILE A 156 -3.26 12.08 -14.03
CA ILE A 156 -2.53 12.31 -12.77
C ILE A 156 -1.03 12.46 -13.06
N VAL A 157 -0.47 11.63 -13.93
CA VAL A 157 0.94 11.69 -14.32
C VAL A 157 1.25 13.01 -15.04
N ILE A 158 0.43 13.39 -16.02
CA ILE A 158 0.61 14.63 -16.77
C ILE A 158 0.49 15.84 -15.83
N HIS A 159 -0.52 15.86 -14.94
CA HIS A 159 -0.65 16.91 -13.93
C HIS A 159 0.58 17.01 -13.03
N THR A 160 1.16 15.87 -12.64
CA THR A 160 2.36 15.85 -11.78
C THR A 160 3.59 16.38 -12.51
N ILE A 161 3.81 15.98 -13.76
CA ILE A 161 4.92 16.46 -14.60
C ILE A 161 4.80 17.97 -14.83
N TRP A 162 3.60 18.45 -15.18
CA TRP A 162 3.34 19.87 -15.39
C TRP A 162 3.62 20.69 -14.13
N HIS A 163 3.10 20.26 -12.98
CA HIS A 163 3.33 20.94 -11.70
C HIS A 163 4.82 20.94 -11.27
N LEU A 164 5.57 19.88 -11.59
CA LEU A 164 7.02 19.85 -11.36
C LEU A 164 7.75 20.83 -12.31
N ASN A 165 7.31 20.92 -13.56
CA ASN A 165 7.87 21.85 -14.54
C ASN A 165 7.63 23.31 -14.13
N GLU A 166 6.39 23.66 -13.73
CA GLU A 166 6.05 25.00 -13.21
C GLU A 166 6.89 25.42 -12.01
N LYS A 167 7.14 24.49 -11.06
CA LYS A 167 8.04 24.77 -9.93
C LYS A 167 9.50 25.01 -10.34
N THR A 168 9.92 24.44 -11.47
CA THR A 168 11.29 24.55 -11.97
C THR A 168 11.46 25.79 -12.84
N THR A 169 10.46 26.15 -13.65
CA THR A 169 10.49 27.29 -14.58
C THR A 169 9.99 28.59 -13.98
N GLY A 170 9.27 28.55 -12.85
CA GLY A 170 8.80 29.74 -12.14
C GLY A 170 7.67 30.52 -12.83
N GLN A 171 7.18 30.04 -13.97
CA GLN A 171 6.08 30.66 -14.70
C GLN A 171 4.74 30.03 -14.28
N TRP A 172 3.86 30.85 -13.69
CA TRP A 172 2.53 30.45 -13.27
C TRP A 172 1.53 30.81 -14.37
N ASN A 173 1.21 29.88 -15.26
CA ASN A 173 0.14 30.07 -16.25
C ASN A 173 -1.17 29.46 -15.73
N THR A 174 -1.93 30.26 -14.98
CA THR A 174 -3.11 29.83 -14.22
C THR A 174 -4.28 29.37 -15.10
N ASP A 175 -4.43 29.93 -16.29
CA ASP A 175 -5.58 29.67 -17.17
C ASP A 175 -5.42 28.36 -17.93
N THR A 176 -4.20 28.07 -18.39
CA THR A 176 -3.87 26.81 -19.05
C THR A 176 -3.94 25.64 -18.07
N LEU A 177 -3.50 25.86 -16.83
CA LEU A 177 -3.54 24.87 -15.75
C LEU A 177 -4.98 24.55 -15.29
N SER A 178 -5.86 25.55 -15.21
CA SER A 178 -7.26 25.34 -14.79
C SER A 178 -8.08 24.61 -15.86
N ALA A 179 -7.89 24.95 -17.14
CA ALA A 179 -8.49 24.22 -18.26
C ALA A 179 -8.01 22.75 -18.29
N PHE A 180 -6.70 22.53 -18.16
CA PHE A 180 -6.12 21.19 -18.14
C PHE A 180 -6.65 20.34 -16.97
N ARG A 181 -6.74 20.91 -15.76
CA ARG A 181 -7.31 20.24 -14.58
C ARG A 181 -8.76 19.84 -14.80
N THR A 182 -9.56 20.72 -15.40
CA THR A 182 -10.98 20.47 -15.66
C THR A 182 -11.17 19.35 -16.67
N VAL A 183 -10.42 19.36 -17.77
CA VAL A 183 -10.48 18.28 -18.79
C VAL A 183 -10.00 16.96 -18.20
N SER A 184 -8.89 16.97 -17.46
CA SER A 184 -8.34 15.79 -16.78
C SER A 184 -9.33 15.17 -15.79
N ALA A 185 -9.95 16.00 -14.94
CA ALA A 185 -10.97 15.55 -14.00
C ALA A 185 -12.21 15.01 -14.71
N THR A 186 -12.65 15.66 -15.80
CA THR A 186 -13.82 15.23 -16.58
C THR A 186 -13.59 13.87 -17.23
N LEU A 187 -12.43 13.66 -17.87
CA LEU A 187 -12.07 12.37 -18.47
C LEU A 187 -11.93 11.26 -17.42
N LEU A 188 -11.41 11.59 -16.23
CA LEU A 188 -11.26 10.62 -15.14
C LEU A 188 -12.62 10.23 -14.55
N ILE A 189 -13.53 11.19 -14.35
CA ILE A 189 -14.91 10.94 -13.92
C ILE A 189 -15.64 10.10 -14.96
N PHE A 190 -15.56 10.49 -16.24
CA PHE A 190 -16.21 9.76 -17.33
C PHE A 190 -15.66 8.34 -17.46
N GLY A 191 -14.35 8.18 -17.33
CA GLY A 191 -13.68 6.89 -17.27
C GLY A 191 -14.20 6.03 -16.12
N ILE A 192 -14.31 6.57 -14.90
CA ILE A 192 -14.87 5.85 -13.75
C ILE A 192 -16.32 5.40 -14.03
N LEU A 193 -17.15 6.27 -14.61
CA LEU A 193 -18.57 5.99 -14.87
C LEU A 193 -18.77 4.90 -15.93
N ILE A 194 -17.95 4.88 -16.99
CA ILE A 194 -18.02 3.84 -18.03
C ILE A 194 -17.47 2.51 -17.50
N LEU A 195 -16.45 2.59 -16.65
CA LEU A 195 -15.66 1.43 -16.22
C LEU A 195 -16.10 0.88 -14.86
N GLN A 196 -17.18 1.41 -14.29
CA GLN A 196 -17.76 0.96 -13.04
C GLN A 196 -18.26 -0.49 -13.15
N SER A 197 -18.13 -1.24 -12.05
CA SER A 197 -18.74 -2.57 -11.93
C SER A 197 -20.26 -2.44 -12.06
N THR A 198 -20.85 -3.23 -12.95
CA THR A 198 -22.32 -3.33 -13.11
C THR A 198 -22.98 -4.13 -11.98
N HIS A 199 -22.19 -4.78 -11.13
CA HIS A 199 -22.67 -5.48 -9.94
C HIS A 199 -22.57 -4.57 -8.71
N PRO A 200 -23.68 -4.30 -8.00
CA PRO A 200 -23.64 -3.65 -6.70
C PRO A 200 -22.86 -4.55 -5.73
N SER A 201 -21.75 -4.05 -5.21
CA SER A 201 -21.05 -4.68 -4.09
C SER A 201 -21.45 -3.93 -2.81
N ASP A 202 -22.08 -4.61 -1.87
CA ASP A 202 -22.39 -4.03 -0.56
C ASP A 202 -21.11 -3.52 0.12
N PHE A 203 -21.25 -2.44 0.90
CA PHE A 203 -20.13 -1.87 1.65
C PHE A 203 -19.49 -2.97 2.52
N ILE A 204 -18.15 -2.97 2.64
CA ILE A 204 -17.37 -4.02 3.32
C ILE A 204 -17.87 -4.32 4.75
N TYR A 205 -18.51 -3.36 5.43
CA TYR A 205 -19.14 -3.53 6.74
C TYR A 205 -20.52 -4.21 6.74
N PHE A 206 -20.98 -4.76 5.61
CA PHE A 206 -22.22 -5.51 5.53
C PHE A 206 -22.01 -6.89 4.87
N GLN A 207 -20.74 -7.28 4.63
CA GLN A 207 -20.37 -8.54 3.99
C GLN A 207 -19.95 -9.64 4.99
N PHE A 208 -20.51 -9.62 6.20
CA PHE A 208 -20.29 -10.63 7.22
C PHE A 208 -21.57 -11.42 7.50
#